data_AF-A0A218ZTZ5-F1
#
_entry.id   AF-A0A218ZTZ5-F1
#
_cell.length_a   1.000
_cell.length_b   1.000
_cell.length_c   1.000
_cell.angle_alpha   90.00
_cell.angle_beta   90.00
_cell.angle_gamma   90.00
#
_symmetry.space_group_name_H-M   'P 1'
#
loop_
_entity.id
_entity.type
_entity.pdbx_description
1 polymer ?
#
loop_
_entity_poly.entity_id
_entity_poly.type
_entity_poly.pdbx_seq_one_letter_code
_entity_poly.pdbx_strand_id
1 'polypeptide(L)'
;MKFKIIDHTGDVGVIVFGKDFKEIIVNSVYALSELVFPDTGFRTDVTDSVHIEGGTDEELLINLLSLIVTRIDSDNVIFFEIIDPIVADGKINANMNGMRISDEMSYEYVIKAVTYHDLEINKTQGYARIIFDI
;
A
#
# COMPACT_ATOMS: atom_id res chain seq x y z
N MET A 1 10.82 -7.97 -9.63
CA MET A 1 11.02 -6.80 -8.74
C MET A 1 9.65 -6.21 -8.47
N LYS A 2 9.29 -5.96 -7.21
CA LYS A 2 7.93 -5.52 -6.84
C LYS A 2 7.75 -4.01 -6.92
N PHE A 3 8.75 -3.25 -6.49
CA PHE A 3 8.71 -1.79 -6.54
C PHE A 3 10.12 -1.18 -6.55
N LYS A 4 10.19 0.14 -6.73
CA LYS A 4 11.37 1.00 -6.58
C LYS A 4 10.96 2.26 -5.82
N ILE A 5 11.78 2.68 -4.85
CA ILE A 5 11.62 3.98 -4.18
C ILE A 5 12.15 5.06 -5.12
N ILE A 6 11.47 6.21 -5.17
CA ILE A 6 11.88 7.41 -5.90
C ILE A 6 11.82 8.61 -4.95
N ASP A 7 12.84 9.47 -5.03
CA ASP A 7 12.82 10.75 -4.34
C ASP A 7 11.88 11.70 -5.08
N HIS A 8 10.97 12.32 -4.35
CA HIS A 8 10.17 13.43 -4.82
C HIS A 8 10.46 14.63 -3.94
N THR A 9 10.41 15.86 -4.45
CA THR A 9 10.90 17.06 -3.75
C THR A 9 10.25 17.30 -2.37
N GLY A 10 10.82 16.72 -1.31
CA GLY A 10 10.32 16.79 0.07
C GLY A 10 9.40 15.65 0.51
N ASP A 11 9.04 14.76 -0.41
CA ASP A 11 8.14 13.61 -0.21
C ASP A 11 8.86 12.30 -0.56
N VAL A 12 8.20 11.16 -0.30
CA VAL A 12 8.68 9.86 -0.77
C VAL A 12 7.70 9.26 -1.77
N GLY A 13 8.21 8.68 -2.85
CA GLY A 13 7.40 8.01 -3.85
C GLY A 13 7.85 6.58 -4.12
N VAL A 14 6.96 5.81 -4.73
CA VAL A 14 7.29 4.48 -5.26
C VAL A 14 6.79 4.31 -6.68
N ILE A 15 7.55 3.55 -7.46
CA ILE A 15 7.07 2.91 -8.67
C ILE A 15 6.87 1.43 -8.36
N VAL A 16 5.62 0.97 -8.36
CA VAL A 16 5.24 -0.43 -8.17
C VAL A 16 5.04 -1.09 -9.53
N PHE A 17 5.37 -2.37 -9.65
CA PHE A 17 5.28 -3.12 -10.90
C PHE A 17 4.30 -4.28 -10.75
N GLY A 18 3.62 -4.67 -11.82
CA GLY A 18 2.73 -5.82 -11.84
C GLY A 18 2.24 -6.13 -13.24
N LYS A 19 1.95 -7.41 -13.53
CA LYS A 19 1.46 -7.85 -14.85
C LYS A 19 0.02 -7.42 -15.14
N ASP A 20 -0.73 -7.08 -14.08
CA ASP A 20 -2.10 -6.63 -14.10
C ASP A 20 -2.37 -5.71 -12.90
N PHE A 21 -3.54 -5.09 -12.88
CA PHE A 21 -3.91 -4.15 -11.81
C PHE A 21 -3.98 -4.82 -10.42
N LYS A 22 -4.35 -6.11 -10.37
CA LYS A 22 -4.37 -6.87 -9.12
C LYS A 22 -2.97 -7.02 -8.54
N GLU A 23 -1.98 -7.33 -9.37
CA GLU A 23 -0.58 -7.43 -8.93
C GLU A 23 -0.03 -6.06 -8.53
N ILE A 24 -0.40 -4.98 -9.22
CA ILE A 24 -0.08 -3.60 -8.81
C ILE A 24 -0.60 -3.31 -7.40
N ILE A 25 -1.86 -3.64 -7.11
CA ILE A 25 -2.48 -3.48 -5.78
C ILE A 25 -1.67 -4.24 -4.71
N VAL A 26 -1.40 -5.52 -4.94
CA VAL A 26 -0.66 -6.38 -4.00
C VAL A 26 0.74 -5.81 -3.73
N ASN A 27 1.45 -5.40 -4.78
CA ASN A 27 2.79 -4.87 -4.64
C ASN A 27 2.80 -3.45 -4.04
N SER A 28 1.71 -2.70 -4.14
CA SER A 28 1.57 -1.38 -3.50
C SER A 28 1.43 -1.49 -1.98
N VAL A 29 0.65 -2.45 -1.49
CA VAL A 29 0.56 -2.74 -0.05
C VAL A 29 1.92 -3.12 0.52
N TYR A 30 2.63 -4.01 -0.19
CA TYR A 30 3.99 -4.39 0.21
C TYR A 30 4.99 -3.22 0.15
N ALA A 31 4.90 -2.36 -0.87
CA ALA A 31 5.78 -1.20 -1.00
C ALA A 31 5.56 -0.19 0.13
N LEU A 32 4.30 0.07 0.50
CA LEU A 32 3.98 0.93 1.64
C LEU A 32 4.55 0.36 2.95
N SER A 33 4.38 -0.94 3.21
CA SER A 33 4.93 -1.52 4.44
C SER A 33 6.45 -1.46 4.51
N GLU A 34 7.14 -1.74 3.40
CA GLU A 34 8.60 -1.65 3.32
C GLU A 34 9.12 -0.21 3.41
N LEU A 35 8.36 0.77 2.92
CA LEU A 35 8.67 2.19 3.11
C LEU A 35 8.61 2.58 4.59
N VAL A 36 7.57 2.16 5.30
CA VAL A 36 7.38 2.54 6.70
C VAL A 36 8.38 1.79 7.60
N PHE A 37 8.58 0.49 7.33
CA PHE A 37 9.38 -0.42 8.15
C PHE A 37 10.28 -1.33 7.29
N PRO A 38 11.41 -0.81 6.77
CA PRO A 38 12.35 -1.61 5.99
C PRO A 38 12.98 -2.71 6.86
N ASP A 39 13.35 -3.83 6.22
CA ASP A 39 14.12 -4.94 6.83
C ASP A 39 13.53 -5.53 8.12
N THR A 40 12.24 -5.32 8.38
CA THR A 40 11.59 -5.63 9.66
C THR A 40 11.27 -7.12 9.83
N GLY A 41 11.41 -7.93 8.78
CA GLY A 41 11.13 -9.38 8.85
C GLY A 41 9.69 -9.66 9.23
N PHE A 42 8.74 -9.07 8.49
CA PHE A 42 7.31 -9.12 8.75
C PHE A 42 6.81 -10.53 9.12
N ARG A 43 6.05 -10.60 10.22
CA ARG A 43 5.41 -11.82 10.72
C ARG A 43 3.92 -11.60 10.87
N THR A 44 3.09 -12.53 10.42
CA THR A 44 1.63 -12.37 10.53
C THR A 44 1.16 -12.63 11.95
N ASP A 45 0.62 -11.61 12.62
CA ASP A 45 -0.14 -11.75 13.89
C ASP A 45 -1.51 -11.05 13.89
N VAL A 46 -1.85 -10.40 12.78
CA VAL A 46 -3.17 -9.85 12.46
C VAL A 46 -3.56 -10.30 11.06
N THR A 47 -4.80 -10.78 10.92
CA THR A 47 -5.44 -10.96 9.62
C THR A 47 -6.81 -10.30 9.68
N ASP A 48 -7.10 -9.42 8.72
CA ASP A 48 -8.38 -8.72 8.64
C ASP A 48 -8.93 -8.74 7.22
N SER A 49 -10.25 -8.78 7.09
CA SER A 49 -10.94 -8.70 5.80
C SER A 49 -11.21 -7.25 5.45
N VAL A 50 -10.93 -6.86 4.21
CA VAL A 50 -11.20 -5.50 3.73
C VAL A 50 -12.17 -5.48 2.56
N HIS A 51 -12.99 -4.45 2.57
CA HIS A 51 -13.89 -4.08 1.49
C HIS A 51 -13.63 -2.63 1.12
N ILE A 52 -13.11 -2.40 -0.09
CA ILE A 52 -12.83 -1.07 -0.62
C ILE A 52 -13.72 -0.83 -1.83
N GLU A 53 -14.30 0.35 -1.92
CA GLU A 53 -15.05 0.82 -3.08
C GLU A 53 -14.32 2.00 -3.73
N GLY A 54 -14.41 2.11 -5.05
CA GLY A 54 -13.83 3.19 -5.83
C GLY A 54 -14.38 3.19 -7.26
N GLY A 55 -14.72 4.37 -7.78
CA GLY A 55 -15.23 4.54 -9.13
C GLY A 55 -14.15 4.42 -10.22
N THR A 56 -12.88 4.45 -9.82
CA THR A 56 -11.70 4.35 -10.70
C THR A 56 -10.61 3.48 -10.07
N ASP A 57 -9.65 3.05 -10.88
CA ASP A 57 -8.48 2.28 -10.39
C ASP A 57 -7.65 3.13 -9.41
N GLU A 58 -7.55 4.43 -9.69
CA GLU A 58 -6.90 5.42 -8.84
C GLU A 58 -7.58 5.51 -7.46
N GLU A 59 -8.91 5.67 -7.43
CA GLU A 59 -9.68 5.69 -6.18
C GLU A 59 -9.54 4.39 -5.40
N LEU A 60 -9.59 3.23 -6.06
CA LEU A 60 -9.40 1.94 -5.40
C LEU A 60 -8.03 1.83 -4.73
N LEU A 61 -6.97 2.25 -5.43
CA LEU A 61 -5.61 2.20 -4.91
C LEU A 61 -5.42 3.18 -3.74
N ILE A 62 -5.89 4.42 -3.88
CA ILE A 62 -5.82 5.44 -2.84
C ILE A 62 -6.59 5.01 -1.60
N ASN A 63 -7.83 4.54 -1.75
CA ASN A 63 -8.66 4.14 -0.61
C ASN A 63 -8.06 2.95 0.14
N LEU A 64 -7.49 1.98 -0.59
CA LEU A 64 -6.82 0.82 0.01
C LEU A 64 -5.59 1.24 0.83
N LEU A 65 -4.69 2.03 0.25
CA LEU A 65 -3.46 2.41 0.94
C LEU A 65 -3.75 3.41 2.07
N SER A 66 -4.73 4.29 1.91
CA SER A 66 -5.19 5.20 2.98
C SER A 66 -5.79 4.45 4.15
N LEU A 67 -6.50 3.34 3.91
CA LEU A 67 -6.94 2.44 4.98
C LEU A 67 -5.73 1.93 5.78
N ILE A 68 -4.67 1.48 5.11
CA ILE A 68 -3.47 0.97 5.79
C ILE A 68 -2.81 2.07 6.61
N VAL A 69 -2.62 3.27 6.06
CA VAL A 69 -2.10 4.43 6.80
C VAL A 69 -2.96 4.72 8.04
N THR A 70 -4.29 4.70 7.90
CA THR A 70 -5.21 4.89 9.03
C THR A 70 -5.05 3.81 10.10
N ARG A 71 -4.76 2.55 9.73
CA ARG A 71 -4.58 1.43 10.66
C ARG A 71 -3.23 1.49 11.39
N ILE A 72 -2.20 2.06 10.75
CA ILE A 72 -0.95 2.39 11.42
C ILE A 72 -1.23 3.40 12.54
N ASP A 73 -1.91 4.50 12.22
CA ASP A 73 -2.14 5.62 13.15
C ASP A 73 -3.14 5.29 14.28
N SER A 74 -4.22 4.58 13.95
CA SER A 74 -5.34 4.37 14.89
C SER A 74 -5.19 3.09 15.71
N ASP A 75 -4.67 2.03 15.08
CA ASP A 75 -4.70 0.68 15.64
C ASP A 75 -3.29 0.11 15.92
N ASN A 76 -2.22 0.83 15.56
CA ASN A 76 -0.84 0.33 15.57
C ASN A 76 -0.70 -0.99 14.79
N VAL A 77 -1.32 -1.09 13.62
CA VAL A 77 -1.23 -2.27 12.74
C VAL A 77 -0.74 -1.86 11.36
N ILE A 78 0.31 -2.52 10.89
CA ILE A 78 0.77 -2.44 9.50
C ILE A 78 0.37 -3.70 8.74
N PHE A 79 -0.27 -3.52 7.58
CA PHE A 79 -0.55 -4.60 6.63
C PHE A 79 0.50 -4.62 5.53
N PHE A 80 1.00 -5.81 5.20
CA PHE A 80 2.12 -5.99 4.26
C PHE A 80 1.83 -7.03 3.17
N GLU A 81 0.75 -7.79 3.29
CA GLU A 81 0.38 -8.83 2.32
C GLU A 81 -1.13 -8.88 2.12
N ILE A 82 -1.55 -9.06 0.87
CA ILE A 82 -2.95 -9.32 0.50
C ILE A 82 -3.10 -10.79 0.10
N ILE A 83 -4.10 -11.46 0.65
CA ILE A 83 -4.48 -12.84 0.34
C ILE A 83 -5.72 -12.85 -0.54
N ASP A 84 -5.64 -13.60 -1.64
CA ASP A 84 -6.74 -13.87 -2.58
C ASP A 84 -7.57 -12.63 -3.00
N PRO A 85 -6.95 -11.54 -3.51
CA PRO A 85 -7.69 -10.34 -3.86
C PRO A 85 -8.67 -10.57 -5.02
N ILE A 86 -9.91 -10.17 -4.79
CA ILE A 86 -10.96 -10.06 -5.80
C ILE A 86 -11.12 -8.57 -6.13
N VAL A 87 -10.81 -8.21 -7.37
CA VAL A 87 -10.92 -6.84 -7.90
C VAL A 87 -11.92 -6.88 -9.06
N ALA A 88 -13.11 -6.33 -8.83
CA ALA A 88 -14.21 -6.34 -9.80
C ALA A 88 -15.22 -5.23 -9.47
N ASP A 89 -15.90 -4.71 -10.49
CA ASP A 89 -17.03 -3.78 -10.35
C ASP A 89 -16.74 -2.54 -9.47
N GLY A 90 -15.53 -2.00 -9.55
CA GLY A 90 -15.11 -0.85 -8.72
C GLY A 90 -14.95 -1.20 -7.24
N LYS A 91 -14.63 -2.47 -6.93
CA LYS A 91 -14.46 -2.95 -5.55
C LYS A 91 -13.23 -3.85 -5.39
N ILE A 92 -12.64 -3.80 -4.21
CA ILE A 92 -11.64 -4.77 -3.74
C ILE A 92 -12.22 -5.51 -2.54
N ASN A 93 -12.21 -6.83 -2.62
CA ASN A 93 -12.47 -7.72 -1.49
C ASN A 93 -11.24 -8.61 -1.30
N ALA A 94 -10.65 -8.57 -0.11
CA ALA A 94 -9.48 -9.38 0.19
C ALA A 94 -9.32 -9.60 1.69
N ASN A 95 -8.52 -10.60 2.05
CA ASN A 95 -7.95 -10.67 3.40
C ASN A 95 -6.56 -10.03 3.36
N MET A 96 -6.16 -9.34 4.41
CA MET A 96 -4.83 -8.75 4.54
C MET A 96 -4.13 -9.34 5.76
N ASN A 97 -2.89 -9.74 5.56
CA ASN A 97 -1.97 -10.11 6.64
C ASN A 97 -1.18 -8.88 7.07
N GLY A 98 -1.08 -8.73 8.38
CA GLY A 98 -0.39 -7.63 9.02
C GLY A 98 0.20 -8.05 10.36
N MET A 99 0.77 -7.06 11.02
CA MET A 99 1.33 -7.22 12.35
C MET A 99 1.11 -5.99 13.21
N ARG A 100 1.08 -6.20 14.53
CA ARG A 100 1.12 -5.09 15.49
C ARG A 100 2.49 -4.42 15.47
N ILE A 101 2.47 -3.11 15.44
CA ILE A 101 3.65 -2.25 15.59
C ILE A 101 3.97 -2.17 17.08
N SER A 102 5.19 -2.51 17.45
CA SER A 102 5.70 -2.40 18.82
C SER A 102 6.58 -1.17 18.99
N ASP A 103 6.72 -0.67 20.21
CA ASP A 103 7.57 0.48 20.55
C ASP A 103 9.06 0.31 20.19
N GLU A 104 9.53 -0.94 19.97
CA GLU A 104 10.91 -1.23 19.55
C GLU A 104 11.14 -0.98 18.05
N MET A 105 10.08 -0.86 17.26
CA MET A 105 10.18 -0.61 15.83
C MET A 105 10.39 0.87 15.55
N SER A 106 11.29 1.16 14.61
CA SER A 106 11.56 2.53 14.16
C SER A 106 10.97 2.74 12.77
N TYR A 107 10.21 3.82 12.62
CA TYR A 107 9.69 4.25 11.33
C TYR A 107 10.84 4.84 10.50
N GLU A 108 11.01 4.36 9.27
CA GLU A 108 11.88 5.02 8.29
C GLU A 108 11.17 6.25 7.73
N TYR A 109 9.91 6.07 7.30
CA TYR A 109 9.01 7.16 6.92
C TYR A 109 7.72 7.10 7.73
N VAL A 110 7.32 8.26 8.29
CA VAL A 110 5.99 8.44 8.89
C VAL A 110 5.06 8.95 7.81
N ILE A 111 4.37 8.05 7.13
CA ILE A 111 3.46 8.39 6.03
C ILE A 111 2.16 8.95 6.61
N LYS A 112 1.83 10.21 6.30
CA LYS A 112 0.60 10.88 6.74
C LYS A 112 -0.58 10.65 5.81
N ALA A 113 -0.33 10.59 4.51
CA ALA A 113 -1.37 10.42 3.52
C ALA A 113 -0.85 9.82 2.22
N VAL A 114 -1.75 9.15 1.51
CA VAL A 114 -1.55 8.72 0.13
C VAL A 114 -2.29 9.70 -0.76
N THR A 115 -1.59 10.29 -1.73
CA THR A 115 -2.13 11.43 -2.47
C THR A 115 -2.39 11.08 -3.93
N TYR A 116 -3.31 11.83 -4.55
CA TYR A 116 -3.48 11.82 -6.01
C TYR A 116 -2.37 12.61 -6.73
N HIS A 117 -1.45 13.26 -6.00
CA HIS A 117 -0.40 14.06 -6.59
C HIS A 117 0.57 13.14 -7.34
N ASP A 118 0.74 13.39 -8.64
CA ASP A 118 1.56 12.58 -9.54
C ASP A 118 1.24 11.07 -9.53
N LEU A 119 0.03 10.69 -9.11
CA LEU A 119 -0.47 9.33 -9.22
C LEU A 119 -0.62 8.95 -10.69
N GLU A 120 -0.03 7.82 -11.07
CA GLU A 120 -0.10 7.31 -12.43
C GLU A 120 -0.28 5.79 -12.37
N ILE A 121 -1.27 5.25 -13.08
CA ILE A 121 -1.47 3.81 -13.21
C ILE A 121 -1.42 3.46 -14.70
N ASN A 122 -0.37 2.73 -15.10
CA ASN A 122 -0.19 2.29 -16.48
C ASN A 122 -0.34 0.77 -16.56
N LYS A 123 -1.58 0.30 -16.75
CA LYS A 123 -1.90 -1.13 -16.85
C LYS A 123 -1.26 -1.81 -18.05
N THR A 124 -1.00 -1.08 -19.14
CA THR A 124 -0.38 -1.64 -20.34
C THR A 124 1.12 -1.89 -20.14
N GLN A 125 1.80 -0.98 -19.45
CA GLN A 125 3.22 -1.14 -19.11
C GLN A 125 3.45 -1.87 -17.79
N GLY A 126 2.40 -2.08 -17.00
CA GLY A 126 2.44 -2.87 -15.78
C GLY A 126 3.11 -2.14 -14.61
N TYR A 127 2.81 -0.85 -14.41
CA TYR A 127 3.28 -0.12 -13.24
C TYR A 127 2.25 0.87 -12.68
N ALA A 128 2.47 1.29 -11.44
CA ALA A 128 1.90 2.53 -10.91
C ALA A 128 2.98 3.37 -10.20
N ARG A 129 2.84 4.70 -10.26
CA ARG A 129 3.64 5.67 -9.51
C ARG A 129 2.75 6.27 -8.43
N ILE A 130 3.23 6.26 -7.19
CA ILE A 130 2.48 6.73 -6.02
C ILE A 130 3.38 7.65 -5.21
N ILE A 131 2.86 8.82 -4.82
CA ILE A 131 3.55 9.79 -3.96
C ILE A 131 2.85 9.84 -2.61
N PHE A 132 3.65 9.80 -1.55
CA PHE A 132 3.20 9.83 -0.17
C PHE A 132 3.61 11.13 0.50
N ASP A 133 2.69 11.70 1.26
CA ASP A 133 2.95 12.81 2.18
C ASP A 133 3.54 12.25 3.48
N ILE A 134 4.66 12.82 3.95
CA ILE A 134 5.39 12.41 5.17
C ILE A 134 5.27 13.46 6.27
#